data_AF-A0A4R1VQX1-F1
#
_entry.id   AF-A0A4R1VQX1-F1
#
_cell.length_a   1.000
_cell.length_b   1.000
_cell.length_c   1.000
_cell.angle_alpha   90.00
_cell.angle_beta   90.00
_cell.angle_gamma   90.00
#
_symmetry.space_group_name_H-M   'P 1'
#
loop_
_entity.id
_entity.type
_entity.pdbx_description
1 polymer ?
#
loop_
_entity_poly.entity_id
_entity_poly.type
_entity_poly.pdbx_seq_one_letter_code
_entity_poly.pdbx_strand_id
1 'polypeptide(L)'
;MTMAIDPDDTPIVVELVACPASLPLPPLSPAGAPGEMTWRKDAWTPDEIATLRRLFADDVPVTEIAEVLGRGRQGVRDRIYVLGLRRHSQRPWNELEDEELIRRYGDEATAGIAADLGRSCMATYARAALLGLARTGAPP
;
A
#
# COMPACT_ATOMS: atom_id res chain seq x y z
N MET A 1 -19.71 -24.76 -50.19
CA MET A 1 -18.31 -24.62 -49.78
C MET A 1 -17.58 -23.85 -50.86
N THR A 2 -17.54 -22.52 -50.74
CA THR A 2 -16.61 -21.62 -51.45
C THR A 2 -16.56 -20.37 -50.58
N MET A 3 -15.41 -20.12 -49.96
CA MET A 3 -15.17 -18.94 -49.12
C MET A 3 -15.16 -17.69 -50.01
N ALA A 4 -15.99 -16.71 -49.68
CA ALA A 4 -15.84 -15.35 -50.17
C ALA A 4 -14.65 -14.74 -49.42
N ILE A 5 -13.56 -14.47 -50.14
CA ILE A 5 -12.43 -13.69 -49.64
C ILE A 5 -12.70 -12.28 -50.14
N ASP A 6 -13.04 -11.37 -49.21
CA ASP A 6 -13.19 -9.95 -49.47
C ASP A 6 -11.90 -9.38 -50.08
N PRO A 7 -11.95 -8.54 -51.13
CA PRO A 7 -10.77 -7.99 -51.81
C PRO A 7 -10.15 -6.78 -51.09
N ASP A 8 -10.32 -6.65 -49.77
CA ASP A 8 -9.83 -5.51 -48.98
C ASP A 8 -8.89 -6.00 -47.85
N ASP A 9 -7.84 -6.73 -48.23
CA ASP A 9 -6.71 -6.99 -47.34
C ASP A 9 -5.41 -6.72 -48.09
N THR A 10 -5.19 -5.42 -48.37
CA THR A 10 -3.85 -4.93 -48.67
C THR A 10 -3.23 -4.46 -47.35
N PRO A 11 -2.11 -5.03 -46.89
CA PRO A 11 -1.47 -4.53 -45.69
C PRO A 11 -1.02 -3.08 -45.91
N ILE A 12 -1.44 -2.18 -45.04
CA ILE A 12 -1.00 -0.78 -45.03
C ILE A 12 0.48 -0.78 -44.64
N VAL A 13 1.37 -0.78 -45.63
CA VAL A 13 2.81 -0.60 -45.42
C VAL A 13 3.04 0.86 -45.09
N VAL A 14 3.19 1.18 -43.80
CA VAL A 14 3.60 2.51 -43.35
C VAL A 14 5.11 2.62 -43.54
N GLU A 15 5.53 3.26 -44.62
CA GLU A 15 6.93 3.60 -44.86
C GLU A 15 7.38 4.67 -43.86
N LEU A 16 8.33 4.33 -42.98
CA LEU A 16 8.97 5.26 -42.06
C LEU A 16 9.91 6.18 -42.85
N VAL A 17 9.39 7.33 -43.29
CA VAL A 17 10.21 8.42 -43.85
C VAL A 17 11.08 9.00 -42.74
N ALA A 18 12.41 8.91 -42.92
CA ALA A 18 13.35 9.60 -42.06
C ALA A 18 13.09 11.11 -42.12
N CYS A 19 12.83 11.71 -40.95
CA CYS A 19 12.68 13.16 -40.81
C CYS A 19 13.85 13.85 -41.53
N PRO A 20 13.61 14.73 -42.52
CA PRO A 20 14.70 15.44 -43.16
C PRO A 20 15.37 16.30 -42.10
N ALA A 21 16.57 15.89 -41.71
CA ALA A 21 17.44 16.66 -40.86
C ALA A 21 17.76 17.98 -41.56
N SER A 22 17.82 19.05 -40.75
CA SER A 22 18.34 20.38 -41.09
C SER A 22 17.28 21.45 -41.41
N LEU A 23 16.41 21.71 -40.43
CA LEU A 23 16.03 23.10 -40.13
C LEU A 23 17.09 23.68 -39.18
N PRO A 24 17.62 24.90 -39.41
CA PRO A 24 18.57 25.50 -38.50
C PRO A 24 17.89 25.71 -37.14
N LEU A 25 18.41 25.03 -36.12
CA LEU A 25 17.97 25.21 -34.74
C LEU A 25 18.24 26.68 -34.35
N PRO A 26 17.26 27.40 -33.76
CA PRO A 26 17.55 28.68 -33.13
C PRO A 26 18.66 28.49 -32.07
N PRO A 27 19.45 29.52 -31.74
CA PRO A 27 20.47 29.38 -30.69
C PRO A 27 19.79 28.82 -29.45
N LEU A 28 20.27 27.66 -29.01
CA LEU A 28 19.84 27.01 -27.80
C LEU A 28 20.16 27.99 -26.66
N SER A 29 19.19 28.81 -26.27
CA SER A 29 19.21 29.51 -24.99
C SER A 29 19.61 28.47 -23.95
N PRO A 30 20.62 28.73 -23.10
CA PRO A 30 21.07 27.74 -22.13
C PRO A 30 19.84 27.35 -21.34
N ALA A 31 19.54 26.04 -21.41
CA ALA A 31 18.40 25.38 -20.85
C ALA A 31 17.80 26.22 -19.72
N GLY A 32 16.64 26.82 -20.00
CA GLY A 32 15.79 27.30 -18.91
C GLY A 32 15.68 26.12 -17.97
N ALA A 33 16.30 26.25 -16.78
CA ALA A 33 16.19 25.27 -15.72
C ALA A 33 14.73 24.82 -15.71
N PRO A 34 14.43 23.50 -15.70
CA PRO A 34 13.05 23.04 -15.71
C PRO A 34 12.33 23.84 -14.66
N GLY A 35 11.41 24.70 -15.12
CA GLY A 35 10.89 25.81 -14.33
C GLY A 35 10.49 25.25 -12.99
N GLU A 36 11.03 25.85 -11.92
CA GLU A 36 10.81 25.49 -10.53
C GLU A 36 9.38 24.96 -10.38
N MET A 37 9.27 23.62 -10.39
CA MET A 37 7.98 22.97 -10.55
C MET A 37 7.26 23.29 -9.26
N THR A 38 6.36 24.28 -9.29
CA THR A 38 5.74 24.86 -8.11
C THR A 38 5.24 23.71 -7.27
N TRP A 39 5.95 23.43 -6.18
CA TRP A 39 5.76 22.26 -5.35
C TRP A 39 4.28 22.20 -5.02
N ARG A 40 3.57 21.15 -5.47
CA ARG A 40 2.21 20.97 -4.97
C ARG A 40 2.36 20.86 -3.46
N LYS A 41 1.70 21.74 -2.71
CA LYS A 41 1.70 21.71 -1.24
C LYS A 41 1.27 20.32 -0.71
N ASP A 42 0.62 19.53 -1.57
CA ASP A 42 0.16 18.16 -1.34
C ASP A 42 1.13 17.06 -1.82
N ALA A 43 2.33 17.40 -2.31
CA ALA A 43 3.30 16.42 -2.77
C ALA A 43 4.01 15.78 -1.57
N TRP A 44 3.83 14.47 -1.41
CA TRP A 44 4.57 13.67 -0.43
C TRP A 44 6.05 13.65 -0.76
N THR A 45 6.87 14.20 0.12
CA THR A 45 8.33 14.15 0.01
C THR A 45 8.85 12.75 0.37
N PRO A 46 10.04 12.37 -0.12
CA PRO A 46 10.66 11.09 0.24
C PRO A 46 10.91 10.96 1.75
N ASP A 47 11.25 12.05 2.44
CA ASP A 47 11.47 12.07 3.89
C ASP A 47 10.18 11.81 4.68
N GLU A 48 9.07 12.45 4.31
CA GLU A 48 7.76 12.18 4.91
C GLU A 48 7.32 10.74 4.71
N ILE A 49 7.61 10.16 3.54
CA ILE A 49 7.31 8.75 3.27
C ILE A 49 8.18 7.84 4.16
N ALA A 50 9.46 8.18 4.36
CA ALA A 50 10.35 7.42 5.23
C ALA A 50 9.89 7.49 6.70
N THR A 51 9.55 8.69 7.17
CA THR A 51 9.02 8.91 8.53
C THR A 51 7.68 8.19 8.72
N LEU A 52 6.76 8.28 7.76
CA LEU A 52 5.49 7.55 7.77
C LEU A 52 5.72 6.05 7.87
N ARG A 53 6.63 5.47 7.06
CA ARG A 53 6.94 4.04 7.10
C ARG A 53 7.49 3.60 8.45
N ARG A 54 8.42 4.37 9.01
CA ARG A 54 9.02 4.08 10.33
C ARG A 54 7.96 4.09 11.42
N LEU A 55 7.24 5.19 11.57
CA LEU A 55 6.22 5.34 12.62
C LEU A 55 5.08 4.32 12.45
N PHE A 56 4.69 4.05 11.21
CA PHE A 56 3.66 3.04 10.94
C PHE A 56 4.13 1.62 11.28
N ALA A 57 5.42 1.31 11.12
CA ALA A 57 6.02 0.05 11.52
C ALA A 57 6.18 -0.08 13.04
N ASP A 58 6.45 1.03 13.74
CA ASP A 58 6.50 1.13 15.21
C ASP A 58 5.10 1.14 15.86
N ASP A 59 4.04 0.84 15.11
CA ASP A 59 2.65 0.80 15.53
C ASP A 59 2.07 2.13 16.04
N VAL A 60 2.76 3.25 15.83
CA VAL A 60 2.33 4.61 16.26
C VAL A 60 0.96 4.95 15.65
N PRO A 61 -0.04 5.39 16.43
CA PRO A 61 -1.38 5.63 15.91
C PRO A 61 -1.39 6.67 14.79
N VAL A 62 -2.25 6.48 13.78
CA VAL A 62 -2.30 7.37 12.59
C VAL A 62 -2.58 8.84 12.96
N THR A 63 -3.24 9.08 14.09
CA THR A 63 -3.43 10.43 14.65
C THR A 63 -2.10 11.10 14.99
N GLU A 64 -1.22 10.40 15.69
CA GLU A 64 0.09 10.91 16.10
C GLU A 64 1.04 10.99 14.90
N ILE A 65 0.99 10.03 13.97
CA ILE A 65 1.73 10.12 12.69
C ILE A 65 1.34 11.40 11.93
N ALA A 66 0.06 11.75 11.92
CA ALA A 66 -0.43 12.96 11.26
C ALA A 66 0.09 14.24 11.92
N GLU A 67 0.17 14.26 13.25
CA GLU A 67 0.76 15.36 14.02
C GLU A 67 2.25 15.52 13.73
N VAL A 68 3.01 14.42 13.75
CA VAL A 68 4.46 14.43 13.46
C VAL A 68 4.76 14.90 12.04
N LEU A 69 3.94 14.52 11.07
CA LEU A 69 4.11 14.91 9.67
C LEU A 69 3.49 16.27 9.33
N GLY A 70 2.76 16.91 10.25
CA GLY A 70 2.00 18.13 9.96
C GLY A 70 0.96 17.97 8.85
N ARG A 71 0.44 16.74 8.65
CA ARG A 71 -0.46 16.36 7.55
C ARG A 71 -1.83 16.01 8.10
N GLY A 72 -2.89 16.16 7.29
CA GLY A 72 -4.24 15.74 7.69
C GLY A 72 -4.34 14.23 7.85
N ARG A 73 -5.04 13.75 8.89
CA ARG A 73 -5.23 12.30 9.17
C ARG A 73 -5.72 11.53 7.96
N GLN A 74 -6.68 12.07 7.20
CA GLN A 74 -7.19 11.42 6.00
C GLN A 74 -6.11 11.26 4.92
N GLY A 75 -5.31 12.30 4.67
CA GLY A 75 -4.20 12.22 3.71
C GLY A 75 -3.13 11.20 4.11
N VAL A 76 -2.88 11.04 5.41
CA VAL A 76 -1.99 9.98 5.93
C VAL A 76 -2.59 8.59 5.68
N ARG A 77 -3.89 8.38 5.91
CA ARG A 77 -4.58 7.11 5.63
C ARG A 77 -4.55 6.77 4.15
N ASP A 78 -4.87 7.73 3.29
CA ASP A 78 -4.84 7.56 1.84
C ASP A 78 -3.41 7.21 1.39
N ARG A 79 -2.41 7.86 1.98
CA ARG A 79 -1.02 7.56 1.68
C ARG A 79 -0.59 6.17 2.12
N ILE A 80 -0.97 5.75 3.33
CA ILE A 80 -0.76 4.37 3.84
C ILE A 80 -1.34 3.36 2.85
N TYR A 81 -2.57 3.59 2.38
CA TYR A 81 -3.23 2.75 1.39
C TYR A 81 -2.47 2.71 0.06
N VAL A 82 -2.10 3.87 -0.49
CA VAL A 82 -1.33 3.97 -1.75
C VAL A 82 0.04 3.29 -1.65
N LEU A 83 0.69 3.39 -0.48
CA LEU A 83 1.97 2.73 -0.22
C LEU A 83 1.82 1.23 0.08
N GLY A 84 0.59 0.70 0.16
CA GLY A 84 0.32 -0.71 0.48
C GLY A 84 0.73 -1.10 1.90
N LEU A 85 0.87 -0.12 2.79
CA LEU A 85 1.32 -0.39 4.16
C LEU A 85 0.16 -1.01 4.94
N ARG A 86 0.42 -2.20 5.48
CA ARG A 86 -0.56 -2.94 6.26
C ARG A 86 0.06 -3.35 7.58
N ARG A 87 -0.63 -3.07 8.69
CA ARG A 87 -0.31 -3.61 10.00
C ARG A 87 -0.75 -5.07 10.06
N HIS A 88 -0.13 -5.89 9.23
CA HIS A 88 -0.03 -7.28 9.59
C HIS A 88 0.96 -7.32 10.73
N SER A 89 0.56 -7.92 11.84
CA SER A 89 1.34 -8.05 13.06
C SER A 89 2.71 -8.66 12.76
N GLN A 90 3.68 -7.82 12.40
CA GLN A 90 5.10 -8.17 12.22
C GLN A 90 5.73 -8.48 13.57
N ARG A 91 5.11 -8.01 14.67
CA ARG A 91 5.46 -8.41 16.02
C ARG A 91 5.26 -9.93 16.16
N PRO A 92 6.31 -10.70 16.46
CA PRO A 92 6.19 -12.13 16.69
C PRO A 92 5.28 -12.40 17.89
N TRP A 93 4.57 -13.53 17.88
CA TRP A 93 3.84 -14.01 19.05
C TRP A 93 4.84 -14.57 20.05
N ASN A 94 4.70 -14.19 21.32
CA ASN A 94 5.48 -14.80 22.40
C ASN A 94 4.67 -15.89 23.11
N GLU A 95 5.38 -16.73 23.89
CA GLU A 95 4.78 -17.86 24.60
C GLU A 95 3.68 -17.43 25.57
N LEU A 96 3.85 -16.30 26.27
CA LEU A 96 2.84 -15.77 27.20
C LEU A 96 1.57 -15.31 26.46
N GLU A 97 1.70 -14.69 25.28
CA GLU A 97 0.54 -14.36 24.44
C GLU A 97 -0.19 -15.62 23.96
N ASP A 98 0.54 -16.69 23.64
CA ASP A 98 -0.06 -17.97 23.25
C ASP A 98 -0.75 -18.66 24.42
N GLU A 99 -0.12 -18.72 25.60
CA GLU A 99 -0.72 -19.27 26.82
C GLU A 99 -2.01 -18.53 27.17
N GLU A 100 -1.98 -17.20 27.10
CA GLU A 100 -3.14 -16.36 27.36
C GLU A 100 -4.25 -16.59 26.34
N LEU A 101 -3.88 -16.75 25.07
CA LEU A 101 -4.81 -17.08 24.00
C LEU A 101 -5.42 -18.47 24.20
N ILE A 102 -4.62 -19.50 24.51
CA ILE A 102 -5.09 -20.87 24.79
C ILE A 102 -6.06 -20.88 25.97
N ARG A 103 -5.78 -20.09 27.01
CA ARG A 103 -6.58 -20.04 28.24
C ARG A 103 -7.93 -19.36 28.07
N ARG A 104 -8.03 -18.34 27.21
CA ARG A 104 -9.23 -17.46 27.11
C ARG A 104 -10.07 -17.71 25.88
N TYR A 105 -9.49 -18.28 24.82
CA TYR A 105 -10.15 -18.42 23.53
C TYR A 105 -11.27 -19.46 23.58
N GLY A 106 -12.51 -19.01 23.37
CA GLY A 106 -13.72 -19.83 23.48
C GLY A 106 -14.63 -19.40 24.63
N ASP A 107 -14.05 -18.92 25.73
CA ASP A 107 -14.79 -18.43 26.90
C ASP A 107 -15.04 -16.91 26.85
N GLU A 108 -14.11 -16.16 26.27
CA GLU A 108 -14.19 -14.71 26.17
C GLU A 108 -14.31 -14.22 24.71
N ALA A 109 -14.89 -13.03 24.54
CA ALA A 109 -14.97 -12.40 23.24
C ALA A 109 -13.56 -12.12 22.69
N THR A 110 -13.27 -12.62 21.48
CA THR A 110 -11.95 -12.46 20.84
C THR A 110 -11.50 -11.00 20.74
N ALA A 111 -12.44 -10.06 20.63
CA ALA A 111 -12.14 -8.63 20.63
C ALA A 111 -11.54 -8.13 21.96
N GLY A 112 -12.01 -8.66 23.09
CA GLY A 112 -11.45 -8.34 24.41
C GLY A 112 -10.05 -8.91 24.57
N ILE A 113 -9.86 -10.19 24.21
CA ILE A 113 -8.55 -10.85 24.22
C ILE A 113 -7.56 -10.07 23.31
N ALA A 114 -8.00 -9.68 22.12
CA ALA A 114 -7.17 -8.92 21.19
C ALA A 114 -6.77 -7.55 21.75
N ALA A 115 -7.70 -6.84 22.41
CA ALA A 115 -7.42 -5.56 23.06
C ALA A 115 -6.38 -5.72 24.18
N ASP A 116 -6.54 -6.73 25.04
CA ASP A 116 -5.62 -6.98 26.16
C ASP A 116 -4.21 -7.37 25.69
N LEU A 117 -4.11 -8.16 24.62
CA LEU A 117 -2.83 -8.55 24.03
C LEU A 117 -2.18 -7.43 23.18
N GLY A 118 -2.88 -6.32 22.95
CA GLY A 118 -2.45 -5.28 22.02
C GLY A 118 -2.33 -5.80 20.59
N ARG A 119 -3.24 -6.68 20.17
CA ARG A 119 -3.29 -7.30 18.83
C ARG A 119 -4.60 -6.95 18.12
N SER A 120 -4.62 -7.13 16.80
CA SER A 120 -5.87 -7.00 16.04
C SER A 120 -6.68 -8.30 16.15
N CYS A 121 -8.02 -8.21 16.13
CA CYS A 121 -8.88 -9.40 16.15
C CYS A 121 -8.52 -10.41 15.05
N MET A 122 -8.17 -9.92 13.86
CA MET A 122 -7.74 -10.75 12.74
C MET A 122 -6.43 -11.50 13.03
N ALA A 123 -5.44 -10.83 13.64
CA ALA A 123 -4.20 -11.47 14.06
C ALA A 123 -4.46 -12.55 15.12
N THR A 124 -5.35 -12.26 16.07
CA THR A 124 -5.76 -13.21 17.11
C THR A 124 -6.47 -14.44 16.53
N TYR A 125 -7.41 -14.26 15.60
CA TYR A 125 -8.05 -15.39 14.89
C TYR A 125 -7.04 -16.22 14.11
N ALA A 126 -6.14 -15.57 13.37
CA ALA A 126 -5.10 -16.27 12.61
C ALA A 126 -4.18 -17.08 13.56
N ARG A 127 -3.80 -16.52 14.71
CA ARG A 127 -3.00 -17.24 15.70
C ARG A 127 -3.75 -18.40 16.32
N ALA A 128 -5.01 -18.20 16.72
CA ALA A 128 -5.85 -19.25 17.28
C ALA A 128 -6.05 -20.42 16.30
N ALA A 129 -6.16 -20.14 15.00
CA ALA A 129 -6.18 -21.16 13.96
C ALA A 129 -4.85 -21.94 13.88
N LEU A 130 -3.70 -21.25 13.95
CA LEU A 130 -2.37 -21.89 13.97
C LEU A 130 -2.14 -22.74 15.23
N LEU A 131 -2.69 -22.33 16.37
CA LEU A 131 -2.66 -23.10 17.63
C LEU A 131 -3.72 -24.21 17.68
N GLY A 132 -4.58 -24.33 16.67
CA GLY A 132 -5.63 -25.36 16.60
C GLY A 132 -6.86 -25.10 17.49
N LEU A 133 -7.01 -23.90 18.05
CA LEU A 133 -8.09 -23.52 18.97
C LEU A 133 -9.44 -23.33 18.25
N ALA A 134 -9.42 -22.97 16.95
CA ALA A 134 -10.61 -22.64 16.16
C ALA A 134 -11.56 -23.84 15.88
N ARG A 135 -11.24 -25.06 16.32
CA ARG A 135 -12.13 -26.24 16.19
C ARG A 135 -13.00 -26.50 17.43
N THR A 136 -12.77 -25.78 18.52
CA THR A 136 -13.54 -25.94 19.77
C THR A 136 -14.41 -24.70 19.97
N GLY A 137 -15.69 -24.77 19.61
CA GLY A 137 -16.67 -23.73 19.97
C GLY A 137 -17.45 -23.07 18.83
N ALA A 138 -17.94 -23.85 17.86
CA ALA A 138 -19.17 -23.42 17.18
C ALA A 138 -20.33 -23.60 18.19
N PRO A 139 -21.06 -22.55 18.60
CA PRO A 139 -22.25 -22.74 19.43
C PRO A 139 -23.41 -23.33 18.58
N PRO A 140 -24.35 -24.07 19.20
CA PRO A 140 -25.58 -24.53 18.54
C PRO A 140 -26.51 -23.40 18.13
#